data_AF-D2GVG9-F1
#
_entry.id   AF-D2GVG9-F1
#
_cell.length_a   1.000
_cell.length_b   1.000
_cell.length_c   1.000
_cell.angle_alpha   90.00
_cell.angle_beta   90.00
_cell.angle_gamma   90.00
#
_symmetry.space_group_name_H-M   'P 1'
#
loop_
_entity.id
_entity.type
_entity.pdbx_description
1 polymer ?
#
loop_
_entity_poly.entity_id
_entity_poly.type
_entity_poly.pdbx_seq_one_letter_code
_entity_poly.pdbx_strand_id
1 'polypeptide(L)'
;MNSLPILHVLLLLLGLRAPMAQGRSLSTYQPKQYFEMISEIMDILNNSPSPSEETLDPNETSTLLNTTLLRPNLEAFLNATKNFYNSESLIWKNLKEFLPLLPTPTPRGQPISIENNLGDFQKKLKKYLEALDNFLNFKNK
;
A
#
# COMPACT_ATOMS: atom_id res chain seq x y z
N MET A 1 -43.72 -39.10 17.78
CA MET A 1 -42.56 -38.87 16.90
C MET A 1 -42.46 -37.38 16.68
N ASN A 2 -41.49 -36.76 17.37
CA ASN A 2 -41.19 -35.34 17.30
C ASN A 2 -40.28 -35.07 16.11
N SER A 3 -40.65 -34.13 15.26
CA SER A 3 -39.70 -33.26 14.58
C SER A 3 -40.48 -32.15 13.88
N LEU A 4 -40.39 -30.92 14.40
CA LEU A 4 -39.96 -29.73 13.65
C LEU A 4 -40.28 -28.46 14.45
N PRO A 5 -39.28 -27.91 15.17
CA PRO A 5 -39.19 -26.47 15.36
C PRO A 5 -37.87 -25.96 14.77
N ILE A 6 -37.31 -26.60 13.74
CA ILE A 6 -36.01 -26.22 13.17
C ILE A 6 -36.14 -24.96 12.28
N LEU A 7 -37.32 -24.73 11.68
CA LEU A 7 -37.53 -23.57 10.81
C LEU A 7 -37.50 -22.24 11.55
N HIS A 8 -37.93 -22.22 12.82
CA HIS A 8 -38.02 -20.99 13.61
C HIS A 8 -36.64 -20.55 14.13
N VAL A 9 -35.72 -21.49 14.34
CA VAL A 9 -34.34 -21.20 14.77
C VAL A 9 -33.51 -20.62 13.62
N LEU A 10 -33.73 -21.08 12.38
CA LEU A 10 -33.05 -20.56 11.19
C LEU A 10 -33.40 -19.10 10.89
N LEU A 11 -34.64 -18.67 11.13
CA LEU A 11 -35.06 -17.27 10.93
C LEU A 11 -34.45 -16.31 11.96
N LEU A 12 -34.16 -16.78 13.18
CA LEU A 12 -33.50 -15.99 14.22
C LEU A 12 -32.03 -15.70 13.90
N LEU A 13 -31.37 -16.55 13.12
CA LEU A 13 -29.97 -16.35 12.69
C LEU A 13 -29.83 -15.32 11.55
N LEU A 14 -30.86 -15.10 10.74
CA LEU A 14 -30.87 -14.05 9.71
C LEU A 14 -31.13 -12.64 10.28
N GLY A 15 -31.66 -12.54 11.50
CA GLY A 15 -31.88 -11.28 12.21
C GLY A 15 -30.60 -10.67 12.79
N LEU A 16 -29.55 -11.47 12.96
CA LEU A 16 -28.19 -10.99 13.20
C LEU A 16 -27.64 -10.46 11.88
N ARG A 17 -28.11 -9.27 11.49
CA ARG A 17 -27.38 -8.42 10.56
C ARG A 17 -25.95 -8.38 11.09
N ALA A 18 -25.04 -9.05 10.38
CA ALA A 18 -23.62 -8.78 10.50
C ALA A 18 -23.49 -7.26 10.55
N PRO A 19 -22.72 -6.69 11.51
CA PRO A 19 -22.46 -5.27 11.48
C PRO A 19 -21.97 -5.01 10.07
N MET A 20 -22.76 -4.26 9.31
CA MET A 20 -22.39 -3.75 8.01
C MET A 20 -20.99 -3.23 8.26
N ALA A 21 -19.99 -3.91 7.69
CA ALA A 21 -18.62 -3.50 7.85
C ALA A 21 -18.63 -2.09 7.28
N GLN A 22 -18.71 -1.10 8.18
CA GLN A 22 -18.43 0.28 7.90
C GLN A 22 -16.94 0.26 7.66
N GLY A 23 -16.56 -0.27 6.48
CA GLY A 23 -15.29 0.02 5.88
C GLY A 23 -15.20 1.52 5.99
N ARG A 24 -14.24 1.97 6.80
CA ARG A 24 -13.91 3.38 6.96
C ARG A 24 -14.11 4.01 5.60
N SER A 25 -15.05 4.95 5.53
CA SER A 25 -15.29 5.66 4.29
C SER A 25 -13.92 6.16 3.83
N LEU A 26 -13.49 5.72 2.64
CA LEU A 26 -12.29 6.22 1.96
C LEU A 26 -12.33 7.76 1.76
N SER A 27 -13.47 8.38 2.10
CA SER A 27 -13.80 9.79 1.94
C SER A 27 -13.13 10.78 2.90
N THR A 28 -12.38 10.36 3.92
CA THR A 28 -11.81 11.34 4.87
C THR A 28 -10.45 11.91 4.48
N TYR A 29 -9.76 11.32 3.52
CA TYR A 29 -8.48 11.84 3.07
C TYR A 29 -8.63 12.58 1.74
N GLN A 30 -8.28 13.86 1.76
CA GLN A 30 -8.34 14.70 0.58
C GLN A 30 -7.13 14.41 -0.33
N PRO A 31 -7.27 14.47 -1.67
CA PRO A 31 -6.15 14.30 -2.60
C PRO A 31 -4.90 15.13 -2.23
N LYS A 32 -5.12 16.34 -1.69
CA LYS A 32 -4.06 17.22 -1.18
C LYS A 32 -3.20 16.56 -0.08
N GLN A 33 -3.81 15.78 0.82
CA GLN A 33 -3.09 15.12 1.90
C GLN A 33 -2.19 13.98 1.39
N TYR A 34 -2.61 13.27 0.35
CA TYR A 34 -1.76 12.23 -0.25
C TYR A 34 -0.55 12.82 -0.97
N PHE A 35 -0.75 13.94 -1.67
CA PHE A 35 0.34 14.68 -2.28
C PHE A 35 1.36 15.14 -1.23
N GLU A 36 0.88 15.72 -0.13
CA GLU A 36 1.73 16.12 1.00
C GLU A 36 2.53 14.92 1.55
N MET A 37 1.88 13.78 1.79
CA MET A 37 2.56 12.57 2.27
C MET A 37 3.64 12.05 1.31
N ILE A 38 3.39 12.06 0.00
CA ILE A 38 4.38 11.67 -1.01
C ILE A 38 5.55 12.64 -1.02
N SER A 39 5.28 13.95 -0.98
CA SER A 39 6.30 15.00 -0.94
C SER A 39 7.21 14.86 0.29
N GLU A 40 6.63 14.66 1.48
CA GLU A 40 7.39 14.49 2.72
C GLU A 40 8.34 13.29 2.65
N ILE A 41 7.87 12.15 2.10
CA ILE A 41 8.73 10.99 1.91
C ILE A 41 9.86 11.35 0.93
N MET A 42 9.53 11.95 -0.22
CA MET A 42 10.50 12.29 -1.26
C MET A 42 11.58 13.25 -0.73
N ASP A 43 11.21 14.22 0.09
CA ASP A 43 12.12 15.16 0.73
C ASP A 43 13.10 14.45 1.66
N ILE A 44 12.63 13.50 2.48
CA ILE A 44 13.51 12.70 3.34
C ILE A 44 14.49 11.87 2.49
N LEU A 45 14.01 11.25 1.41
CA LEU A 45 14.85 10.43 0.52
C LEU A 45 15.87 11.25 -0.28
N ASN A 46 15.59 12.53 -0.56
CA ASN A 46 16.49 13.43 -1.27
C ASN A 46 17.55 14.06 -0.36
N ASN A 47 17.23 14.25 0.92
CA ASN A 47 18.15 14.79 1.91
C ASN A 47 19.02 13.72 2.60
N SER A 48 18.68 12.44 2.41
CA SER A 48 19.49 11.33 2.90
C SER A 48 20.72 11.13 2.00
N PRO A 49 21.91 10.79 2.55
CA PRO A 49 23.08 10.49 1.74
C PRO A 49 22.75 9.37 0.74
N SER A 50 22.63 9.75 -0.53
CA SER A 50 22.32 8.81 -1.61
C SER A 50 23.56 7.97 -1.87
N PRO A 51 23.46 6.63 -1.88
CA PRO A 51 24.48 5.81 -2.50
C PRO A 51 24.37 5.89 -4.03
N SER A 52 25.37 5.29 -4.68
CA SER A 52 25.77 5.38 -6.08
C SER A 52 24.67 5.71 -7.11
N GLU A 53 25.07 6.48 -8.14
CA GLU A 53 24.31 6.84 -9.35
C GLU A 53 23.89 5.63 -10.23
N GLU A 54 23.99 4.40 -9.72
CA GLU A 54 23.60 3.22 -10.46
C GLU A 54 22.11 3.34 -10.84
N THR A 55 21.78 3.05 -12.09
CA THR A 55 20.40 3.15 -12.62
C THR A 55 19.58 1.92 -12.24
N LEU A 56 18.26 2.05 -12.09
CA LEU A 56 17.40 0.89 -11.76
C LEU A 56 17.45 -0.10 -12.91
N ASP A 57 17.44 -1.39 -12.59
CA ASP A 57 17.29 -2.41 -13.63
C ASP A 57 15.94 -2.21 -14.37
N PRO A 58 15.89 -2.40 -15.70
CA PRO A 58 14.66 -2.23 -16.46
C PRO A 58 13.50 -3.12 -15.98
N ASN A 59 13.77 -4.35 -15.51
CA ASN A 59 12.73 -5.25 -15.00
C ASN A 59 12.23 -4.76 -13.64
N GLU A 60 13.11 -4.26 -12.77
CA GLU A 60 12.72 -3.61 -11.52
C GLU A 60 11.83 -2.40 -11.80
N THR A 61 12.22 -1.55 -12.75
CA THR A 61 11.42 -0.40 -13.18
C THR A 61 10.04 -0.85 -13.68
N SER A 62 9.99 -1.88 -14.54
CA SER A 62 8.72 -2.44 -15.01
C SER A 62 7.86 -3.01 -13.88
N THR A 63 8.47 -3.62 -12.87
CA THR A 63 7.79 -4.18 -11.69
C THR A 63 7.19 -3.07 -10.83
N LEU A 64 7.94 -1.99 -10.61
CA LEU A 64 7.52 -0.85 -9.80
C LEU A 64 6.39 -0.03 -10.45
N LEU A 65 6.42 0.12 -11.79
CA LEU A 65 5.40 0.85 -12.55
C LEU A 65 4.13 0.03 -12.82
N ASN A 66 4.15 -1.28 -12.58
CA ASN A 66 3.00 -2.15 -12.83
C ASN A 66 1.89 -1.89 -11.81
N THR A 67 0.76 -1.35 -12.28
CA THR A 67 -0.39 -1.02 -11.42
C THR A 67 -0.97 -2.23 -10.68
N THR A 68 -0.87 -3.43 -11.25
CA THR A 68 -1.31 -4.68 -10.61
C THR A 68 -0.40 -5.13 -9.48
N LEU A 69 0.78 -4.54 -9.35
CA LEU A 69 1.77 -4.81 -8.30
C LEU A 69 1.91 -3.66 -7.30
N LEU A 70 1.15 -2.56 -7.42
CA LEU A 70 1.26 -1.42 -6.51
C LEU A 70 1.13 -1.82 -5.03
N ARG A 71 0.07 -2.57 -4.69
CA ARG A 71 -0.14 -3.02 -3.31
C ARG A 71 0.91 -4.03 -2.84
N PRO A 72 1.21 -5.11 -3.58
CA PRO A 72 2.32 -6.00 -3.22
C PRO A 72 3.67 -5.28 -3.04
N ASN A 73 3.98 -4.31 -3.91
CA ASN A 73 5.20 -3.50 -3.79
C ASN A 73 5.17 -2.63 -2.54
N LEU A 74 4.03 -2.00 -2.21
CA LEU A 74 3.87 -1.25 -0.97
C LEU A 74 4.14 -2.11 0.26
N GLU A 75 3.59 -3.32 0.30
CA GLU A 75 3.79 -4.27 1.38
C GLU A 75 5.27 -4.66 1.51
N ALA A 76 5.97 -4.85 0.38
CA ALA A 76 7.41 -5.08 0.37
C ALA A 76 8.19 -3.89 0.97
N PHE A 77 7.87 -2.65 0.58
CA PHE A 77 8.49 -1.45 1.17
C PHE A 77 8.21 -1.31 2.66
N LEU A 78 6.97 -1.53 3.12
CA LEU A 78 6.61 -1.48 4.53
C LEU A 78 7.34 -2.54 5.36
N ASN A 79 7.62 -3.70 4.78
CA ASN A 79 8.45 -4.69 5.44
C ASN A 79 9.93 -4.28 5.46
N ALA A 80 10.46 -3.83 4.32
CA ALA A 80 11.86 -3.41 4.18
C ALA A 80 12.21 -2.20 5.04
N THR A 81 11.27 -1.26 5.25
CA THR A 81 11.48 -0.10 6.12
C THR A 81 11.99 -0.50 7.50
N LYS A 82 11.58 -1.65 8.05
CA LYS A 82 12.01 -2.13 9.37
C LYS A 82 13.53 -2.34 9.50
N ASN A 83 14.21 -2.55 8.38
CA ASN A 83 15.66 -2.77 8.36
C ASN A 83 16.47 -1.46 8.34
N PHE A 84 15.84 -0.36 7.91
CA PHE A 84 16.50 0.93 7.69
C PHE A 84 15.99 2.05 8.60
N TYR A 85 14.74 1.92 9.02
CA TYR A 85 13.98 2.88 9.79
C TYR A 85 13.17 2.11 10.85
N ASN A 86 12.83 2.77 11.96
CA ASN A 86 11.87 2.18 12.89
C ASN A 86 10.44 2.28 12.33
N SER A 87 9.52 1.46 12.87
CA SER A 87 8.09 1.48 12.48
C SER A 87 7.37 2.77 12.86
N GLU A 88 8.03 3.70 13.54
CA GLU A 88 7.48 5.01 13.87
C GLU A 88 8.01 6.12 12.97
N SER A 89 8.87 5.78 12.00
CA SER A 89 9.39 6.72 11.02
C SER A 89 8.25 7.31 10.20
N LEU A 90 8.42 8.58 9.82
CA LEU A 90 7.48 9.28 8.95
C LEU A 90 7.28 8.51 7.65
N ILE A 91 8.36 7.96 7.07
CA ILE A 91 8.29 7.13 5.86
C ILE A 91 7.31 5.97 6.06
N TRP A 92 7.47 5.17 7.11
CA TRP A 92 6.58 4.04 7.35
C TRP A 92 5.13 4.47 7.59
N LYS A 93 4.94 5.51 8.42
CA LYS A 93 3.61 6.04 8.77
C LYS A 93 2.87 6.50 7.51
N ASN A 94 3.51 7.31 6.67
CA ASN A 94 2.92 7.81 5.44
C ASN A 94 2.68 6.67 4.44
N LEU A 95 3.64 5.74 4.26
CA LEU A 95 3.45 4.60 3.35
C LEU A 95 2.24 3.74 3.73
N LYS A 96 2.02 3.54 5.03
CA LYS A 96 0.92 2.70 5.53
C LYS A 96 -0.46 3.28 5.18
N GLU A 97 -0.60 4.60 5.12
CA GLU A 97 -1.87 5.27 4.79
C GLU A 97 -2.32 5.01 3.34
N PHE A 98 -1.43 4.59 2.44
CA PHE A 98 -1.79 4.24 1.07
C PHE A 98 -2.38 2.82 0.92
N LEU A 99 -2.13 1.91 1.86
CA LEU A 99 -2.67 0.53 1.80
C LEU A 99 -4.18 0.44 1.54
N PRO A 100 -5.05 1.19 2.24
CA PRO A 100 -6.49 1.12 2.00
C PRO A 100 -6.91 1.69 0.63
N LEU A 101 -6.08 2.48 -0.03
CA LEU A 101 -6.42 3.17 -1.30
C LEU A 101 -6.17 2.29 -2.53
N LEU A 102 -5.22 1.37 -2.36
CA LEU A 102 -4.82 0.45 -3.40
C LEU A 102 -5.81 -0.72 -3.46
N PRO A 103 -6.26 -1.10 -4.67
CA PRO A 103 -7.06 -2.30 -4.82
C PRO A 103 -6.30 -3.50 -4.27
N THR A 104 -7.01 -4.57 -3.93
CA THR A 104 -6.41 -5.87 -3.63
C THR A 104 -6.36 -6.66 -4.95
N PRO A 105 -5.30 -6.54 -5.77
CA PRO A 105 -5.21 -7.31 -7.00
C PRO A 105 -4.97 -8.78 -6.67
N THR A 106 -5.45 -9.67 -7.52
CA THR A 106 -4.84 -11.01 -7.64
C THR A 106 -3.46 -10.78 -8.28
N PRO A 107 -2.34 -10.95 -7.55
CA PRO A 107 -1.03 -10.57 -8.07
C PRO A 107 -0.68 -11.42 -9.30
N ARG A 108 -0.32 -10.76 -10.40
CA ARG A 108 0.22 -11.41 -11.60
C ARG A 108 1.70 -11.10 -11.72
N GLY A 109 2.49 -11.68 -10.81
CA GLY A 109 3.93 -11.46 -10.73
C GLY A 109 4.42 -11.44 -9.30
N GLN A 110 5.74 -11.37 -9.14
CA GLN A 110 6.38 -11.19 -7.84
C GLN A 110 6.51 -9.69 -7.54
N PRO A 111 6.31 -9.26 -6.28
CA PRO A 111 6.61 -7.89 -5.88
C PRO A 111 8.09 -7.59 -6.01
N ILE A 112 8.42 -6.31 -5.99
CA ILE A 112 9.81 -5.85 -5.98
C ILE A 112 10.59 -6.47 -4.80
N SER A 113 11.78 -7.01 -5.10
CA SER A 113 12.73 -7.41 -4.06
C SER A 113 13.53 -6.18 -3.63
N ILE A 114 13.67 -5.99 -2.32
CA ILE A 114 14.44 -4.90 -1.74
C ILE A 114 15.61 -5.51 -0.99
N GLU A 115 16.82 -5.18 -1.41
CA GLU A 115 18.03 -5.66 -0.77
C GLU A 115 18.22 -5.00 0.59
N ASN A 116 19.05 -5.58 1.45
CA ASN A 116 19.42 -4.96 2.73
C ASN A 116 20.47 -3.84 2.54
N ASN A 117 20.21 -2.96 1.59
CA ASN A 117 21.02 -1.80 1.22
C ASN A 117 20.10 -0.56 1.22
N LEU A 118 20.47 0.46 2.01
CA LEU A 118 19.67 1.67 2.15
C LEU A 118 19.46 2.38 0.81
N GLY A 119 20.44 2.31 -0.07
CA GLY A 119 20.39 2.85 -1.42
C GLY A 119 19.41 2.20 -2.34
N ASP A 120 19.48 0.89 -2.38
CA ASP A 120 18.54 0.07 -3.13
C ASP A 120 17.10 0.41 -2.70
N PHE A 121 16.87 0.44 -1.38
CA PHE A 121 15.60 0.86 -0.80
C PHE A 121 15.18 2.26 -1.27
N GLN A 122 16.05 3.27 -1.11
CA GLN A 122 15.72 4.66 -1.44
C GLN A 122 15.40 4.84 -2.91
N LYS A 123 16.23 4.30 -3.79
CA LYS A 123 16.10 4.40 -5.24
C LYS A 123 14.82 3.73 -5.75
N LYS A 124 14.55 2.50 -5.29
CA LYS A 124 13.31 1.78 -5.62
C LYS A 124 12.09 2.50 -5.06
N LEU A 125 12.18 3.05 -3.85
CA LEU A 125 11.06 3.77 -3.22
C LEU A 125 10.73 5.06 -3.98
N LYS A 126 11.72 5.87 -4.40
CA LYS A 126 11.48 7.06 -5.23
C LYS A 126 10.69 6.71 -6.49
N LYS A 127 11.11 5.64 -7.19
CA LYS A 127 10.43 5.21 -8.42
C LYS A 127 9.02 4.67 -8.17
N TYR A 128 8.83 3.96 -7.06
CA TYR A 128 7.51 3.51 -6.62
C TYR A 128 6.56 4.68 -6.33
N LEU A 129 7.05 5.73 -5.66
CA LEU A 129 6.24 6.91 -5.34
C LEU A 129 5.75 7.64 -6.60
N GLU A 130 6.55 7.69 -7.67
CA GLU A 130 6.08 8.19 -8.98
C GLU A 130 4.91 7.35 -9.53
N ALA A 131 4.99 6.02 -9.44
CA ALA A 131 3.93 5.13 -9.89
C ALA A 131 2.65 5.33 -9.07
N LEU A 132 2.82 5.48 -7.75
CA LEU A 132 1.73 5.69 -6.80
C LEU A 132 1.03 7.03 -7.04
N ASP A 133 1.79 8.12 -7.20
CA ASP A 133 1.24 9.45 -7.49
C ASP A 133 0.44 9.45 -8.80
N ASN A 134 0.98 8.85 -9.87
CA ASN A 134 0.29 8.69 -11.14
C ASN A 134 -1.04 7.91 -11.00
N PHE A 135 -1.04 6.83 -10.23
CA PHE A 135 -2.24 6.04 -9.97
C PHE A 135 -3.31 6.84 -9.20
N LEU A 136 -2.90 7.57 -8.16
CA LEU A 136 -3.81 8.38 -7.35
C LEU A 136 -4.36 9.58 -8.13
N ASN A 137 -3.53 10.24 -8.94
CA ASN A 137 -3.95 11.34 -9.81
C ASN A 137 -4.92 10.87 -10.91
N PHE A 138 -4.77 9.66 -11.44
CA PHE A 138 -5.74 9.09 -12.38
C PHE A 138 -7.09 8.80 -11.70
N LYS A 139 -7.09 8.33 -10.45
CA LYS A 139 -8.33 8.05 -9.69
C LYS A 139 -9.14 9.30 -9.32
N ASN A 140 -8.49 10.47 -9.24
CA ASN A 140 -9.11 11.72 -8.81
C ASN A 140 -9.59 12.61 -9.98
N LYS A 141 -9.48 12.13 -11.23
CA LYS A 141 -10.04 12.76 -12.43
C LYS A 141 -11.33 12.07 -12.83
#